data_AF-A0A9X5KRR2-F1
#
_entry.id   AF-A0A9X5KRR2-F1
#
_cell.length_a   1.000
_cell.length_b   1.000
_cell.length_c   1.000
_cell.angle_alpha   90.00
_cell.angle_beta   90.00
_cell.angle_gamma   90.00
#
_symmetry.space_group_name_H-M   'P 1'
#
loop_
_entity.id
_entity.type
_entity.pdbx_description
1 polymer ?
#
loop_
_entity_poly.entity_id
_entity_poly.type
_entity_poly.pdbx_seq_one_letter_code
_entity_poly.pdbx_strand_id
1 'polypeptide(L)'
;MTTAIGIKGHCAHCDIRFELKPWQLNAIAIQEPFDCPYCQRIVQLNCPRQLRQFKALDHWALVQPSMVVFTCMVLIVALVAEWVGLISVIGQFNVSLVMLLMHFLVLRYARYRQRMTLDLQVVTPVLPIEQLARIACARLSQ
;
A
#
# COMPACT_ATOMS: atom_id res chain seq x y z
N MET A 1 4.49 -7.88 -10.07
CA MET A 1 5.43 -6.79 -9.75
C MET A 1 4.68 -5.72 -8.99
N THR A 2 4.82 -5.68 -7.67
CA THR A 2 4.17 -4.71 -6.79
C THR A 2 4.95 -3.40 -6.82
N THR A 3 4.61 -2.53 -7.77
CA THR A 3 5.14 -1.16 -7.84
C THR A 3 4.43 -0.29 -6.80
N ALA A 4 4.77 -0.50 -5.52
CA ALA A 4 4.49 0.45 -4.45
C ALA A 4 5.47 1.64 -4.55
N ILE A 5 5.47 2.33 -5.69
CA ILE A 5 6.36 3.45 -5.98
C ILE A 5 5.65 4.71 -5.47
N GLY A 6 6.02 5.16 -4.26
CA GLY A 6 5.63 6.50 -3.78
C GLY A 6 5.10 6.60 -2.36
N ILE A 7 4.93 5.49 -1.64
CA ILE A 7 4.54 5.54 -0.22
C ILE A 7 5.79 5.91 0.59
N LYS A 8 5.70 7.01 1.34
CA LYS A 8 6.78 7.51 2.19
C LYS A 8 6.47 7.22 3.66
N GLY A 9 7.46 6.80 4.42
CA GLY A 9 7.42 6.74 5.87
C GLY A 9 8.02 8.03 6.44
N HIS A 10 7.40 8.58 7.46
CA HIS A 10 7.96 9.63 8.30
C HIS A 10 8.26 9.02 9.67
N CYS A 11 9.48 9.18 10.17
CA CYS A 11 9.81 8.72 11.52
C CYS A 11 9.59 9.84 12.54
N ALA A 12 8.73 9.61 13.54
CA ALA A 12 8.46 10.59 14.59
C ALA A 12 9.67 10.89 15.50
N HIS A 13 10.73 10.07 15.47
CA HIS A 13 11.92 10.26 16.31
C HIS A 13 13.00 11.12 15.65
N CYS A 14 13.38 10.77 14.41
CA CYS A 14 14.42 11.51 13.69
C CYS A 14 13.85 12.55 12.72
N ASP A 15 12.52 12.64 12.59
CA ASP A 15 11.80 13.57 11.70
C ASP A 15 12.14 13.40 10.21
N ILE A 16 12.78 12.29 9.84
CA ILE A 16 13.19 12.00 8.47
C ILE A 16 12.06 11.30 7.72
N ARG A 17 11.82 11.75 6.48
CA ARG A 17 10.95 11.09 5.50
C ARG A 17 11.78 10.20 4.58
N PHE A 18 11.34 8.98 4.38
CA PHE A 18 12.00 8.00 3.53
C PHE A 18 11.01 7.18 2.72
N GLU A 19 11.45 6.61 1.61
CA GLU A 19 10.60 5.72 0.81
C GLU A 19 10.50 4.35 1.46
N LEU A 20 9.27 3.88 1.67
CA LEU A 20 9.03 2.58 2.30
C LEU A 20 9.26 1.46 1.29
N LYS A 21 10.11 0.51 1.65
CA LYS A 21 10.36 -0.69 0.84
C LYS A 21 9.16 -1.64 0.90
N PRO A 22 8.96 -2.52 -0.11
CA PRO A 22 7.85 -3.47 -0.13
C PRO A 22 7.74 -4.34 1.12
N TRP A 23 8.86 -4.80 1.66
CA TRP A 23 8.86 -5.61 2.89
C TRP A 23 8.44 -4.80 4.13
N GLN A 24 8.75 -3.50 4.19
CA GLN A 24 8.33 -2.62 5.29
C GLN A 24 6.84 -2.34 5.22
N LEU A 25 6.29 -2.17 4.02
CA LEU A 25 4.84 -2.07 3.81
C LEU A 25 4.13 -3.36 4.25
N ASN A 26 4.72 -4.52 3.95
CA ASN A 26 4.19 -5.80 4.41
C ASN A 26 4.23 -5.92 5.94
N ALA A 27 5.34 -5.54 6.59
CA ALA A 27 5.44 -5.49 8.05
C ALA A 27 4.35 -4.61 8.67
N ILE A 28 4.09 -3.43 8.10
CA ILE A 28 2.99 -2.55 8.53
C ILE A 28 1.62 -3.24 8.36
N ALA A 29 1.40 -3.98 7.27
CA ALA A 29 0.14 -4.68 7.00
C ALA A 29 -0.17 -5.75 8.07
N ILE A 30 0.85 -6.51 8.47
CA ILE A 30 0.76 -7.52 9.54
C ILE A 30 0.94 -6.95 10.94
N GLN A 31 1.09 -5.61 11.06
CA GLN A 31 1.30 -4.89 12.32
C GLN A 31 2.57 -5.33 13.07
N GLU A 32 3.61 -5.71 12.33
CA GLU A 32 4.90 -6.07 12.88
C GLU A 32 5.82 -4.83 12.94
N PRO A 33 6.48 -4.56 14.08
CA PRO A 33 7.40 -3.45 14.21
C PRO A 33 8.70 -3.71 13.45
N PHE A 34 9.36 -2.65 12.97
CA PHE A 34 10.62 -2.75 12.24
C PHE A 34 11.55 -1.59 12.54
N ASP A 35 12.83 -1.72 12.24
CA ASP A 35 13.81 -0.66 12.53
C ASP A 35 13.82 0.45 11.48
N CYS A 36 13.89 1.70 11.97
CA CYS A 36 14.10 2.84 11.10
C CYS A 36 15.50 2.78 10.48
N PRO A 37 15.66 2.93 9.15
CA PRO A 37 16.96 2.81 8.49
C PRO A 37 17.96 3.90 8.89
N TYR A 38 17.50 5.01 9.49
CA TYR A 38 18.34 6.14 9.91
C TYR A 38 18.68 6.11 11.39
N CYS A 39 17.67 6.00 12.25
CA CYS A 39 17.87 6.06 13.71
C CYS A 39 17.95 4.67 14.38
N GLN A 40 17.76 3.58 13.63
CA GLN A 40 17.80 2.19 14.09
C GLN A 40 16.89 1.90 15.29
N ARG A 41 15.91 2.77 15.55
CA ARG A 41 14.87 2.52 16.55
C ARG A 41 13.74 1.74 15.92
N ILE A 42 13.17 0.86 16.75
CA ILE A 42 11.96 0.12 16.43
C ILE A 42 10.80 1.10 16.26
N VAL A 43 10.19 1.10 15.08
CA VAL A 43 9.07 1.94 14.71
C VAL A 43 7.87 1.12 14.23
N GLN A 44 6.68 1.63 14.46
CA GLN A 44 5.42 1.00 14.07
C GLN A 44 4.35 2.05 13.75
N LEU A 45 3.42 1.70 12.87
CA LEU A 45 2.26 2.53 12.57
C LEU A 45 1.16 2.30 13.61
N ASN A 46 1.16 3.10 14.68
CA ASN A 46 0.16 2.99 15.77
C ASN A 46 -1.12 3.82 15.55
N CYS A 47 -1.12 4.74 14.59
CA CYS A 47 -2.30 5.59 14.35
C CYS A 47 -3.43 4.78 13.68
N PRO A 48 -4.59 4.54 14.34
CA PRO A 48 -5.66 3.71 13.80
C PRO A 48 -6.32 4.32 12.55
N ARG A 49 -6.23 5.65 12.40
CA ARG A 49 -6.74 6.37 11.21
C ARG A 49 -5.86 6.11 10.00
N GLN A 50 -4.53 6.17 10.16
CA GLN A 50 -3.59 5.88 9.07
C GLN A 50 -3.58 4.40 8.72
N LEU A 51 -3.70 3.50 9.70
CA LEU A 51 -3.80 2.06 9.45
C LEU A 51 -5.06 1.70 8.64
N ARG A 52 -6.20 2.34 8.93
CA ARG A 52 -7.42 2.20 8.12
C ARG A 52 -7.23 2.69 6.69
N GLN A 53 -6.58 3.84 6.51
CA GLN A 53 -6.28 4.37 5.18
C GLN A 53 -5.32 3.47 4.39
N PHE A 54 -4.32 2.89 5.08
CA PHE A 54 -3.39 1.94 4.48
C PHE A 54 -4.08 0.64 4.06
N LYS A 55 -4.92 0.04 4.92
CA LYS A 55 -5.74 -1.13 4.57
C LYS A 55 -6.72 -0.85 3.44
N ALA A 56 -7.30 0.36 3.40
CA ALA A 56 -8.11 0.78 2.27
C ALA A 56 -7.27 0.83 0.99
N LEU A 57 -6.01 1.29 1.05
CA LEU A 57 -5.06 1.29 -0.06
C LEU A 57 -4.78 -0.11 -0.61
N ASP A 58 -4.69 -1.11 0.27
CA ASP A 58 -4.48 -2.51 -0.11
C ASP A 58 -5.66 -3.07 -0.93
N HIS A 59 -6.89 -2.63 -0.64
CA HIS A 59 -8.05 -2.95 -1.50
C HIS A 59 -7.92 -2.33 -2.90
N TRP A 60 -7.16 -1.24 -3.07
CA TRP A 60 -6.86 -0.69 -4.40
C TRP A 60 -5.80 -1.49 -5.14
N ALA A 61 -5.05 -2.39 -4.49
CA ALA A 61 -4.18 -3.33 -5.20
C ALA A 61 -4.99 -4.27 -6.12
N LEU A 62 -6.25 -4.56 -5.76
CA LEU A 62 -7.20 -5.31 -6.60
C LEU A 62 -7.73 -4.50 -7.79
N VAL A 63 -7.55 -3.17 -7.80
CA VAL A 63 -8.10 -2.32 -8.85
C VAL A 63 -7.35 -2.53 -10.16
N GLN A 64 -6.03 -2.70 -10.12
CA GLN A 64 -5.25 -2.98 -11.33
C GLN A 64 -5.67 -4.27 -12.05
N PRO A 65 -5.78 -5.45 -11.40
CA PRO A 65 -6.30 -6.65 -12.07
C PRO A 65 -7.78 -6.51 -12.46
N SER A 66 -8.62 -5.86 -11.65
CA SER A 66 -10.03 -5.65 -12.00
C SER A 66 -10.20 -4.79 -13.26
N MET A 67 -9.34 -3.80 -13.47
CA MET A 67 -9.35 -2.96 -14.68
C MET A 67 -9.01 -3.75 -15.92
N VAL A 68 -8.05 -4.68 -15.84
CA VAL A 68 -7.71 -5.55 -16.97
C VAL A 68 -8.91 -6.42 -17.34
N VAL A 69 -9.55 -7.03 -16.34
CA VAL A 69 -10.76 -7.85 -16.56
C VAL A 69 -11.89 -7.02 -17.15
N PHE A 70 -12.16 -5.83 -16.62
CA PHE A 70 -13.15 -4.90 -17.18
C PHE A 70 -12.82 -4.50 -18.61
N THR A 71 -11.55 -4.24 -18.93
CA THR A 71 -11.09 -3.89 -20.29
C THR A 71 -11.37 -5.03 -21.25
N CYS A 72 -11.00 -6.25 -20.89
CA CYS A 72 -11.30 -7.44 -21.67
C CYS A 72 -12.81 -7.62 -21.90
N MET A 73 -13.62 -7.51 -20.84
CA MET A 73 -15.07 -7.65 -20.94
C MET A 73 -15.70 -6.60 -21.86
N VAL A 74 -15.31 -5.34 -21.73
CA VAL A 74 -15.82 -4.25 -22.57
C VAL A 74 -15.44 -4.47 -24.04
N LEU A 75 -14.21 -4.89 -24.33
CA LEU A 75 -13.78 -5.19 -25.70
C LEU A 75 -14.54 -6.37 -26.31
N ILE A 76 -14.79 -7.44 -25.54
CA ILE A 76 -15.59 -8.59 -26.00
C ILE A 76 -17.03 -8.16 -26.31
N VAL A 77 -17.66 -7.39 -25.43
CA VAL A 77 -19.03 -6.88 -25.64
C VAL A 77 -19.08 -5.97 -26.87
N ALA A 78 -18.11 -5.08 -27.04
CA ALA A 78 -18.03 -4.20 -28.21
C ALA A 78 -17.90 -5.00 -29.51
N LEU A 79 -17.07 -6.04 -29.53
CA LEU A 79 -16.88 -6.91 -30.70
C LEU A 79 -18.17 -7.68 -31.05
N VAL A 80 -18.86 -8.23 -30.05
CA VAL A 80 -20.13 -8.95 -30.25
C VAL A 80 -21.22 -7.99 -30.76
N ALA A 81 -21.28 -6.77 -30.22
CA ALA A 81 -22.25 -5.77 -30.63
C ALA A 81 -22.00 -5.25 -32.05
N GLU A 82 -20.75 -5.10 -32.47
CA GLU A 82 -20.41 -4.85 -33.87
C GLU A 82 -20.84 -6.03 -34.76
N TRP A 83 -20.52 -7.27 -34.36
CA TRP A 83 -20.84 -8.48 -35.12
C TRP A 83 -22.34 -8.66 -35.39
N VAL A 84 -23.18 -8.32 -34.42
CA VAL A 84 -24.64 -8.41 -34.53
C VAL A 84 -25.24 -7.14 -35.19
N GLY A 85 -24.40 -6.18 -35.59
CA GLY A 85 -24.82 -4.94 -36.25
C GLY A 85 -25.48 -3.92 -35.32
N LEU A 86 -25.39 -4.12 -34.01
CA LEU A 86 -25.92 -3.20 -32.99
C LEU A 86 -25.09 -1.92 -32.87
N ILE A 87 -23.81 -1.96 -33.28
CA ILE A 87 -22.88 -0.83 -33.19
C ILE A 87 -22.12 -0.67 -34.51
N SER A 88 -22.07 0.57 -35.03
CA SER A 88 -21.25 0.94 -36.20
C SER A 88 -19.76 1.00 -35.85
N VAL A 89 -18.86 0.92 -36.84
CA VAL A 89 -17.41 1.13 -36.68
C VAL A 89 -17.09 2.41 -35.88
N ILE A 90 -17.87 3.48 -36.09
CA ILE A 90 -17.74 4.74 -35.33
C ILE A 90 -18.11 4.53 -33.84
N GLY A 91 -19.11 3.72 -33.56
CA GLY A 91 -19.51 3.37 -32.20
C GLY A 91 -18.46 2.50 -31.50
N GLN A 92 -17.86 1.53 -32.20
CA GLN A 92 -16.76 0.72 -31.66
C GLN A 92 -15.53 1.58 -31.33
N PHE A 93 -15.18 2.54 -32.20
CA PHE A 93 -14.11 3.49 -31.94
C PHE A 93 -14.37 4.32 -30.67
N ASN A 94 -15.60 4.81 -30.49
CA ASN A 94 -15.98 5.54 -29.26
C ASN A 94 -15.86 4.67 -28.00
N VAL A 95 -16.28 3.39 -28.06
CA VAL A 95 -16.15 2.47 -26.92
C VAL A 95 -14.68 2.23 -26.57
N SER A 96 -13.82 2.03 -27.57
CA SER A 96 -12.38 1.87 -27.37
C SER A 96 -11.75 3.11 -26.73
N LEU A 97 -12.16 4.30 -27.19
CA LEU A 97 -11.66 5.58 -26.67
C LEU A 97 -12.10 5.82 -25.22
N VAL A 98 -13.35 5.51 -24.88
CA VAL A 98 -13.84 5.54 -23.49
C VAL A 98 -13.04 4.58 -22.62
N MET A 99 -12.72 3.38 -23.12
CA MET A 99 -11.96 2.40 -22.34
C MET A 99 -10.53 2.85 -22.06
N LEU A 100 -9.86 3.45 -23.05
CA LEU A 100 -8.55 4.09 -22.87
C LEU A 100 -8.62 5.22 -21.84
N LEU A 101 -9.63 6.10 -21.92
CA LEU A 101 -9.82 7.19 -20.95
C LEU A 101 -10.00 6.65 -19.52
N MET A 102 -10.83 5.62 -19.35
CA MET A 102 -11.01 4.96 -18.06
C MET A 102 -9.70 4.34 -17.54
N HIS A 103 -8.92 3.71 -18.41
CA HIS A 103 -7.60 3.18 -18.04
C HIS A 103 -6.66 4.28 -17.54
N PHE A 104 -6.56 5.41 -18.26
CA PHE A 104 -5.76 6.56 -17.84
C PHE A 104 -6.23 7.18 -16.54
N LEU A 105 -7.54 7.33 -16.34
CA LEU A 105 -8.13 7.85 -15.11
C LEU A 105 -7.77 6.97 -13.92
N VAL A 106 -7.89 5.65 -14.05
CA VAL A 106 -7.57 4.73 -12.97
C VAL A 106 -6.07 4.68 -12.69
N LEU A 107 -5.21 4.68 -13.71
CA LEU A 107 -3.76 4.81 -13.51
C LEU A 107 -3.38 6.10 -12.80
N ARG A 108 -4.01 7.22 -13.16
CA ARG A 108 -3.79 8.51 -12.51
C ARG A 108 -4.29 8.48 -11.06
N TYR A 109 -5.45 7.90 -10.82
CA TYR A 109 -6.03 7.77 -9.49
C TYR A 109 -5.16 6.88 -8.58
N ALA A 110 -4.69 5.73 -9.10
CA ALA A 110 -3.77 4.85 -8.40
C ALA A 110 -2.46 5.58 -8.05
N ARG A 111 -1.84 6.27 -9.01
CA ARG A 111 -0.62 7.06 -8.76
C ARG A 111 -0.83 8.20 -7.76
N TYR A 112 -1.99 8.85 -7.79
CA TYR A 112 -2.33 9.90 -6.82
C TYR A 112 -2.48 9.33 -5.41
N ARG A 113 -3.20 8.22 -5.27
CA ARG A 113 -3.38 7.52 -3.99
C ARG A 113 -2.09 6.92 -3.42
N GLN A 114 -1.16 6.50 -4.28
CA GLN A 114 0.14 5.97 -3.87
C GLN A 114 1.06 7.01 -3.22
N ARG A 115 0.80 8.32 -3.40
CA ARG A 115 1.53 9.40 -2.72
C ARG A 115 1.00 9.62 -1.31
N MET A 116 1.19 8.65 -0.43
CA MET A 116 0.82 8.76 0.97
C MET A 116 2.06 8.76 1.87
N THR A 117 2.05 9.64 2.87
CA THR A 117 3.05 9.66 3.95
C THR A 117 2.45 9.01 5.19
N LEU A 118 3.12 8.00 5.73
CA LEU A 118 2.73 7.30 6.96
C LEU A 118 3.60 7.76 8.13
N ASP A 119 3.01 8.18 9.24
CA ASP A 119 3.75 8.62 10.42
C ASP A 119 4.02 7.43 11.34
N LEU A 120 5.29 7.03 11.39
CA LEU A 120 5.79 5.89 12.15
C LEU A 120 6.19 6.35 13.56
N GLN A 121 5.52 5.80 14.56
CA GLN A 121 5.80 6.09 15.97
C GLN A 121 6.83 5.09 16.51
N VAL A 122 7.66 5.54 17.44
CA VAL A 122 8.62 4.64 18.11
C VAL A 122 7.83 3.71 19.03
N VAL A 123 8.07 2.41 18.89
CA VAL A 123 7.62 1.45 19.89
C VAL A 123 8.66 1.50 20.99
N THR A 124 8.35 2.16 22.11
CA THR A 124 9.14 1.94 23.34
C THR A 124 8.93 0.49 23.72
N PRO A 125 9.97 -0.37 23.69
CA PRO A 125 9.83 -1.72 24.17
C PRO A 125 9.50 -1.62 25.66
N VAL A 126 8.27 -1.97 26.02
CA VAL A 126 7.92 -2.32 27.40
C VAL A 126 8.51 -3.70 27.66
N LEU A 127 9.84 -3.80 27.63
CA LEU A 127 10.55 -4.95 28.14
C LEU A 127 11.01 -4.59 29.54
N PRO A 128 10.62 -5.35 30.58
CA PRO A 128 11.01 -5.09 31.96
C PRO A 128 12.48 -5.49 32.13
N ILE A 129 13.39 -4.66 31.62
CA ILE A 129 14.83 -4.84 31.78
C ILE A 129 15.17 -4.93 33.28
N GLU A 130 14.39 -4.27 34.14
CA GLU A 130 14.52 -4.40 35.60
C GLU A 130 14.28 -5.82 36.13
N GLN A 131 13.36 -6.60 35.53
CA GLN A 131 13.10 -7.97 36.01
C GLN A 131 14.20 -8.93 35.56
N LEU A 132 14.71 -8.79 34.33
CA LEU A 132 15.85 -9.57 33.83
C LEU A 132 17.14 -9.26 34.60
N ALA A 133 17.39 -7.99 34.95
CA ALA A 133 18.52 -7.60 35.79
C ALA A 133 18.40 -8.18 37.22
N ARG A 134 17.19 -8.22 37.80
CA ARG A 134 16.95 -8.79 39.13
C ARG A 134 17.18 -10.30 39.16
N ILE A 135 16.78 -11.01 38.12
CA ILE A 135 16.99 -12.47 37.99
C ILE A 135 18.47 -12.80 37.73
N ALA A 136 19.16 -11.99 36.93
CA ALA A 136 20.60 -12.15 36.70
C ALA A 136 21.43 -11.88 37.96
N CYS A 137 21.10 -10.83 38.73
CA CYS A 137 21.75 -10.58 40.02
C CYS A 137 21.48 -11.69 41.05
N ALA A 138 20.26 -12.24 41.10
CA ALA A 138 19.94 -13.33 42.03
C ALA A 138 20.65 -14.66 41.71
N ARG A 139 21.05 -14.90 40.45
CA ARG A 139 21.81 -16.09 40.03
C ARG A 139 23.32 -15.97 40.20
N LEU A 140 23.86 -14.75 40.32
CA LEU A 140 25.30 -14.51 40.52
C LEU A 140 25.70 -14.49 42.00
N SER A 141 24.73 -14.53 42.92
CA SER A 141 24.93 -14.58 44.37
C SER A 141 24.79 -15.99 44.98
N GLN A 142 24.68 -17.03 44.15
CA GLN A 142 24.74 -18.45 44.53
C GLN A 142 26.06 -19.05 44.06
#